data_AF-A0A7G6X4F3-F1
#
_entry.id   AF-A0A7G6X4F3-F1
#
_cell.length_a   1.000
_cell.length_b   1.000
_cell.length_c   1.000
_cell.angle_alpha   90.00
_cell.angle_beta   90.00
_cell.angle_gamma   90.00
#
_symmetry.space_group_name_H-M   'P 1'
#
loop_
_entity.id
_entity.type
_entity.pdbx_description
1 polymer ?
#
loop_
_entity_poly.entity_id
_entity_poly.type
_entity_poly.pdbx_seq_one_letter_code
_entity_poly.pdbx_strand_id
1 'polypeptide(L)'
;MSTSDLLVTPAQRDRAVEILQEMYADGRLDHGEFDTRIELALKSRTRAELNGTFDGLVSRPVPTYAPAAFTRPAPLVRTDSQGRGMGSIAHWLGYPTFFVGPALMVASSGKSNPAVRKHAVEALNFQLTAFAAFATLGIVTSVVGFAGFLFPLLGLLWFVLTGVGGLATLLGSNFRYPFTLRLVR
;
A
#
# COMPACT_ATOMS: atom_id res chain seq x y z
N MET A 1 -4.64 -33.22 19.92
CA MET A 1 -4.10 -31.92 20.38
C MET A 1 -4.80 -30.84 19.56
N SER A 2 -5.68 -30.06 20.19
CA SER A 2 -6.45 -29.02 19.47
C SER A 2 -5.51 -27.86 19.13
N THR A 3 -5.66 -27.25 17.95
CA THR A 3 -4.86 -26.08 17.51
C THR A 3 -4.92 -24.88 18.47
N SER A 4 -5.88 -24.87 19.39
CA SER A 4 -6.08 -23.85 20.43
C SER A 4 -4.96 -23.83 21.49
N ASP A 5 -4.35 -24.98 21.78
CA ASP A 5 -3.35 -25.13 22.86
C ASP A 5 -1.91 -24.92 22.40
N LEU A 6 -1.71 -24.57 21.12
CA LEU A 6 -0.39 -24.33 20.56
C LEU A 6 0.21 -23.04 21.13
N LEU A 7 1.47 -23.12 21.58
CA LEU A 7 2.23 -21.98 22.06
C LEU A 7 2.46 -20.96 20.93
N VAL A 8 2.31 -19.70 21.28
CA VAL A 8 2.49 -18.58 20.36
C VAL A 8 3.95 -18.20 20.29
N THR A 9 4.48 -18.05 19.08
CA THR A 9 5.86 -17.59 18.86
C THR A 9 5.95 -16.06 18.97
N PRO A 10 7.14 -15.49 19.27
CA PRO A 10 7.32 -14.03 19.27
C PRO A 10 6.85 -13.37 17.97
N ALA A 11 7.23 -13.94 16.82
CA ALA A 11 6.79 -13.47 15.50
C ALA A 11 5.26 -13.46 15.31
N GLN A 12 4.53 -14.35 16.00
CA GLN A 12 3.07 -14.36 15.96
C GLN A 12 2.47 -13.25 16.83
N ARG A 13 3.09 -12.92 17.97
CA ARG A 13 2.70 -11.76 18.79
C ARG A 13 2.98 -10.45 18.07
N ASP A 14 4.16 -10.33 17.45
CA ASP A 14 4.55 -9.13 16.69
C ASP A 14 3.59 -8.86 15.53
N ARG A 15 3.20 -9.92 14.80
CA ARG A 15 2.16 -9.80 13.76
C ARG A 15 0.80 -9.39 14.32
N ALA A 16 0.42 -9.89 15.50
CA ALA A 16 -0.85 -9.50 16.11
C ALA A 16 -0.85 -8.02 16.53
N VAL A 17 0.26 -7.54 17.06
CA VAL A 17 0.50 -6.13 17.37
C VAL A 17 0.37 -5.26 16.12
N GLU A 18 0.98 -5.67 15.01
CA GLU A 18 0.88 -4.97 13.72
C GLU A 18 -0.58 -4.84 13.23
N ILE A 19 -1.36 -5.92 13.35
CA ILE A 19 -2.79 -5.91 12.97
C ILE A 19 -3.60 -4.99 13.90
N LEU A 20 -3.32 -4.96 15.20
CA LEU A 20 -3.99 -4.06 16.14
C LEU A 20 -3.63 -2.59 15.86
N GLN A 21 -2.38 -2.30 15.50
CA GLN A 21 -1.93 -0.97 15.09
C GLN A 21 -2.66 -0.49 13.83
N GLU A 22 -2.85 -1.40 12.86
CA GLU A 22 -3.59 -1.11 11.64
C GLU A 22 -5.06 -0.78 11.95
N MET A 23 -5.71 -1.56 12.82
CA MET A 23 -7.11 -1.33 13.20
C MET A 23 -7.30 -0.01 13.95
N TYR A 24 -6.30 0.42 14.73
CA TYR A 24 -6.26 1.75 15.33
C TYR A 24 -6.08 2.85 14.27
N ALA A 25 -5.18 2.67 13.31
CA ALA A 25 -4.97 3.62 12.21
C ALA A 25 -6.22 3.79 11.32
N ASP A 26 -6.98 2.72 11.12
CA ASP A 26 -8.25 2.72 10.37
C ASP A 26 -9.43 3.29 11.20
N GLY A 27 -9.21 3.69 12.46
CA GLY A 27 -10.24 4.26 13.35
C GLY A 27 -11.25 3.25 13.88
N ARG A 28 -10.95 1.94 13.76
CA ARG A 28 -11.80 0.84 14.23
C ARG A 28 -11.57 0.48 15.69
N LEU A 29 -10.48 0.97 16.27
CA LEU A 29 -10.12 0.85 17.67
C LEU A 29 -9.93 2.25 18.24
N ASP A 30 -10.48 2.49 19.43
CA ASP A 30 -10.11 3.67 20.21
C ASP A 30 -8.73 3.48 20.87
N HIS A 31 -8.09 4.57 21.29
CA HIS A 31 -6.76 4.55 21.89
C HIS A 31 -6.70 3.68 23.15
N GLY A 32 -7.71 3.76 24.04
CA GLY A 32 -7.75 2.95 25.24
C GLY A 32 -7.94 1.45 24.97
N GLU A 33 -8.71 1.12 23.94
CA GLU A 33 -8.90 -0.27 23.50
C GLU A 33 -7.63 -0.83 22.86
N PHE A 34 -6.94 0.00 22.07
CA PHE A 34 -5.69 -0.35 21.43
C PHE A 34 -4.62 -0.74 22.46
N ASP A 35 -4.36 0.12 23.46
CA ASP A 35 -3.36 -0.13 24.50
C ASP A 35 -3.65 -1.43 25.26
N THR A 36 -4.92 -1.63 25.65
CA THR A 36 -5.37 -2.84 26.35
C THR A 36 -5.11 -4.10 25.53
N ARG A 37 -5.41 -4.07 24.23
CA ARG A 37 -5.27 -5.24 23.35
C ARG A 37 -3.82 -5.54 23.00
N ILE A 38 -2.96 -4.53 22.89
CA ILE A 38 -1.51 -4.70 22.68
C ILE A 38 -0.88 -5.38 23.89
N GLU A 39 -1.23 -4.94 25.08
CA GLU A 39 -0.76 -5.54 26.32
C GLU A 39 -1.18 -7.02 26.42
N LEU A 40 -2.44 -7.33 26.12
CA LEU A 40 -2.95 -8.70 26.08
C LEU A 40 -2.23 -9.56 25.02
N ALA A 41 -1.96 -8.99 23.83
CA ALA A 41 -1.29 -9.70 22.76
C ALA A 41 0.16 -10.06 23.13
N LEU A 42 0.90 -9.12 23.73
CA LEU A 42 2.27 -9.34 24.20
C LEU A 42 2.34 -10.36 25.35
N LYS A 43 1.34 -10.37 26.23
CA LYS A 43 1.24 -11.31 27.37
C LYS A 43 0.76 -12.71 26.98
N SER A 44 0.09 -12.85 25.83
CA SER A 44 -0.44 -14.14 25.39
C SER A 44 0.65 -15.20 25.23
N ARG A 45 0.33 -16.41 25.67
CA ARG A 45 1.19 -17.60 25.54
C ARG A 45 0.59 -18.65 24.62
N THR A 46 -0.74 -18.69 24.53
CA THR A 46 -1.47 -19.68 23.71
C THR A 46 -2.18 -19.04 22.53
N ARG A 47 -2.41 -19.83 21.48
CA ARG A 47 -3.13 -19.38 20.28
C ARG A 47 -4.54 -18.90 20.60
N ALA A 48 -5.18 -19.54 21.58
CA ALA A 48 -6.48 -19.14 22.09
C ALA A 48 -6.47 -17.74 22.72
N GLU A 49 -5.48 -17.45 23.58
CA GLU A 49 -5.30 -16.13 24.20
C GLU A 49 -5.03 -15.05 23.15
N LEU A 50 -4.15 -15.32 22.19
CA LEU A 50 -3.84 -14.37 21.12
C LEU A 50 -5.06 -14.09 20.24
N ASN A 51 -5.89 -15.10 19.96
CA ASN A 51 -7.13 -14.89 19.21
C ASN A 51 -8.16 -14.08 20.00
N GLY A 52 -8.16 -14.19 21.34
CA GLY A 52 -9.05 -13.44 22.23
C GLY A 52 -8.82 -11.92 22.16
N THR A 53 -7.61 -11.46 21.84
CA THR A 53 -7.34 -10.02 21.69
C THR A 53 -8.07 -9.38 20.51
N PHE A 54 -8.51 -10.19 19.55
CA PHE A 54 -9.27 -9.75 18.38
C PHE A 54 -10.78 -9.92 18.53
N ASP A 55 -11.25 -10.39 19.69
CA ASP A 55 -12.67 -10.61 19.89
C ASP A 55 -13.46 -9.29 19.77
N GLY A 56 -14.58 -9.34 19.06
CA GLY A 56 -15.38 -8.17 18.69
C GLY A 56 -14.82 -7.28 17.57
N LEU A 57 -13.55 -7.44 17.16
CA LEU A 57 -12.95 -6.62 16.08
C LEU A 57 -13.04 -7.23 14.70
N VAL A 58 -12.97 -8.55 14.64
CA VAL A 58 -13.11 -9.33 13.41
C VAL A 58 -14.43 -10.06 13.45
N SER A 59 -15.30 -9.81 12.47
CA SER A 59 -16.50 -10.62 12.29
C SER A 59 -16.07 -12.07 12.07
N ARG A 60 -16.45 -12.97 12.98
CA ARG A 60 -16.32 -14.40 12.73
C ARG A 60 -17.07 -14.68 11.41
N PRO A 61 -16.47 -15.44 10.47
CA PRO A 61 -17.21 -15.85 9.28
C PRO A 61 -18.45 -16.60 9.78
N VAL A 62 -19.62 -16.00 9.62
CA VAL A 62 -20.89 -16.73 9.78
C VAL A 62 -20.78 -17.89 8.80
N PRO A 63 -20.95 -19.15 9.22
CA PRO A 63 -20.98 -20.28 8.30
C PRO A 63 -22.21 -20.11 7.40
N THR A 64 -22.05 -19.30 6.37
CA THR A 64 -23.02 -19.15 5.30
C THR A 64 -22.78 -20.38 4.44
N TYR A 65 -23.76 -21.27 4.40
CA TYR A 65 -23.75 -22.41 3.48
C TYR A 65 -23.89 -21.86 2.05
N ALA A 66 -22.81 -21.28 1.54
CA ALA A 66 -22.72 -20.76 0.19
C ALA A 66 -22.41 -21.94 -0.73
N PRO A 67 -23.18 -22.16 -1.82
CA PRO A 67 -22.90 -23.26 -2.75
C PRO A 67 -21.49 -23.12 -3.32
N ALA A 68 -20.83 -24.24 -3.58
CA ALA A 68 -19.41 -24.33 -3.98
C ALA A 68 -19.03 -23.48 -5.23
N ALA A 69 -20.02 -23.03 -6.00
CA ALA A 69 -19.83 -22.09 -7.11
C ALA A 69 -19.36 -20.69 -6.66
N PHE A 70 -19.56 -20.30 -5.39
CA PHE A 70 -19.13 -19.02 -4.81
C PHE A 70 -17.95 -19.15 -3.83
N THR A 71 -17.43 -20.36 -3.60
CA THR A 71 -16.29 -20.58 -2.68
C THR A 71 -14.93 -20.33 -3.30
N ARG A 72 -14.82 -19.53 -4.37
CA ARG A 72 -13.49 -18.98 -4.71
C ARG A 72 -13.11 -18.13 -3.51
N PRO A 73 -12.03 -18.46 -2.76
CA PRO A 73 -11.61 -17.60 -1.67
C PRO A 73 -11.38 -16.24 -2.32
N ALA A 74 -12.16 -15.24 -1.92
CA ALA A 74 -11.78 -13.87 -2.20
C ALA A 74 -10.33 -13.78 -1.69
N PRO A 75 -9.36 -13.36 -2.53
CA PRO A 75 -7.98 -13.29 -2.10
C PRO A 75 -8.00 -12.51 -0.79
N LEU A 76 -7.55 -13.16 0.29
CA LEU A 76 -7.43 -12.51 1.59
C LEU A 76 -6.59 -11.27 1.32
N VAL A 77 -7.22 -10.09 1.29
CA VAL A 77 -6.53 -8.82 1.21
C VAL A 77 -5.85 -8.71 2.56
N ARG A 78 -4.67 -9.31 2.67
CA ARG A 78 -3.78 -9.12 3.80
C ARG A 78 -3.40 -7.66 3.71
N THR A 79 -3.99 -6.87 4.58
CA THR A 79 -3.58 -5.49 4.71
C THR A 79 -2.14 -5.49 5.19
N ASP A 80 -1.27 -5.01 4.31
CA ASP A 80 0.16 -4.95 4.50
C ASP A 80 0.49 -3.48 4.81
N SER A 81 0.49 -3.12 6.10
CA SER A 81 0.73 -1.75 6.57
C SER A 81 2.11 -1.24 6.10
N GLN A 82 3.12 -2.11 6.15
CA GLN A 82 4.47 -1.86 5.66
C GLN A 82 4.49 -1.60 4.14
N GLY A 83 3.73 -2.35 3.37
CA GLY A 83 3.61 -2.25 1.92
C GLY A 83 2.82 -1.03 1.46
N ARG A 84 1.84 -0.57 2.24
CA ARG A 84 1.18 0.73 2.06
C ARG A 84 2.17 1.87 2.29
N GLY A 85 2.91 1.84 3.40
CA GLY A 85 3.90 2.86 3.73
C GLY A 85 5.05 2.93 2.72
N MET A 86 5.64 1.80 2.37
CA MET A 86 6.70 1.75 1.36
C MET A 86 6.16 2.03 -0.05
N GLY A 87 4.95 1.57 -0.37
CA GLY A 87 4.30 1.85 -1.64
C GLY A 87 4.06 3.34 -1.87
N SER A 88 3.64 4.08 -0.83
CA SER A 88 3.45 5.53 -0.95
C SER A 88 4.76 6.30 -1.08
N ILE A 89 5.82 5.88 -0.38
CA ILE A 89 7.17 6.40 -0.57
C ILE A 89 7.61 6.21 -2.03
N ALA A 90 7.25 5.08 -2.65
CA ALA A 90 7.52 4.85 -4.07
C ALA A 90 6.97 5.95 -4.97
N HIS A 91 5.73 6.40 -4.71
CA HIS A 91 5.11 7.49 -5.46
C HIS A 91 5.81 8.83 -5.19
N TRP A 92 6.05 9.16 -3.92
CA TRP A 92 6.60 10.46 -3.52
C TRP A 92 8.09 10.63 -3.81
N LEU A 93 8.85 9.54 -3.99
CA LEU A 93 10.20 9.60 -4.54
C LEU A 93 10.23 10.27 -5.93
N GLY A 94 9.09 10.30 -6.62
CA GLY A 94 8.89 11.11 -7.82
C GLY A 94 9.27 12.59 -7.67
N TYR A 95 9.02 13.22 -6.51
CA TYR A 95 9.33 14.64 -6.33
C TYR A 95 10.83 14.95 -6.36
N PRO A 96 11.69 14.33 -5.54
CA PRO A 96 13.12 14.64 -5.52
C PRO A 96 13.93 13.93 -6.63
N THR A 97 13.45 12.78 -7.12
CA THR A 97 14.26 11.91 -7.98
C THR A 97 13.60 11.54 -9.29
N PHE A 98 12.36 11.99 -9.50
CA PHE A 98 11.59 11.68 -10.69
C PHE A 98 11.46 10.16 -10.89
N PHE A 99 11.87 9.58 -12.02
CA PHE A 99 11.76 8.12 -12.22
C PHE A 99 12.84 7.31 -11.46
N VAL A 100 13.92 7.93 -10.97
CA VAL A 100 15.07 7.20 -10.41
C VAL A 100 14.74 6.52 -9.08
N GLY A 101 14.12 7.23 -8.14
CA GLY A 101 13.74 6.66 -6.85
C GLY A 101 12.72 5.52 -6.96
N PRO A 102 11.62 5.66 -7.73
CA PRO A 102 10.72 4.55 -8.03
C PRO A 102 11.45 3.36 -8.67
N ALA A 103 12.38 3.59 -9.62
CA ALA A 103 13.18 2.53 -10.23
C ALA A 103 14.06 1.79 -9.22
N LEU A 104 14.74 2.52 -8.34
CA LEU A 104 15.52 1.95 -7.25
C LEU A 104 14.65 1.13 -6.30
N MET A 105 13.43 1.60 -6.01
CA MET A 105 12.50 0.86 -5.16
C MET A 105 12.03 -0.44 -5.81
N VAL A 106 11.74 -0.45 -7.11
CA VAL A 106 11.47 -1.69 -7.88
C VAL A 106 12.67 -2.66 -7.79
N ALA A 107 13.89 -2.14 -7.94
CA ALA A 107 15.12 -2.92 -7.95
C ALA A 107 15.61 -3.38 -6.56
N SER A 108 15.05 -2.85 -5.47
CA SER A 108 15.40 -3.17 -4.09
C SER A 108 14.22 -3.79 -3.36
N SER A 109 13.46 -3.00 -2.59
CA SER A 109 12.32 -3.43 -1.78
C SER A 109 11.23 -4.16 -2.57
N GLY A 110 11.05 -3.82 -3.86
CA GLY A 110 10.12 -4.50 -4.74
C GLY A 110 10.50 -5.97 -5.04
N LYS A 111 11.76 -6.37 -4.83
CA LYS A 111 12.17 -7.78 -5.01
C LYS A 111 11.65 -8.69 -3.91
N SER A 112 11.51 -8.18 -2.69
CA SER A 112 11.09 -8.95 -1.51
C SER A 112 9.62 -8.74 -1.14
N ASN A 113 9.02 -7.59 -1.47
CA ASN A 113 7.62 -7.30 -1.17
C ASN A 113 6.80 -7.04 -2.47
N PRO A 114 5.88 -7.96 -2.85
CA PRO A 114 5.01 -7.80 -4.02
C PRO A 114 4.06 -6.59 -3.98
N ALA A 115 3.59 -6.18 -2.79
CA ALA A 115 2.74 -5.01 -2.64
C ALA A 115 3.54 -3.73 -2.95
N VAL A 116 4.75 -3.61 -2.39
CA VAL A 116 5.67 -2.51 -2.70
C VAL A 116 6.02 -2.49 -4.19
N ARG A 117 6.33 -3.64 -4.78
CA ARG A 117 6.65 -3.76 -6.20
C ARG A 117 5.53 -3.20 -7.08
N LYS A 118 4.28 -3.49 -6.75
CA LYS A 118 3.11 -3.02 -7.50
C LYS A 118 3.04 -1.49 -7.54
N HIS A 119 3.19 -0.83 -6.38
CA HIS A 119 3.17 0.63 -6.29
C HIS A 119 4.41 1.27 -6.91
N ALA A 120 5.59 0.67 -6.71
CA ALA A 120 6.84 1.16 -7.29
C ALA A 120 6.87 1.08 -8.83
N VAL A 121 6.36 -0.01 -9.41
CA VAL A 121 6.23 -0.15 -10.88
C VAL A 121 5.22 0.84 -11.45
N GLU A 122 4.09 1.04 -10.78
CA GLU A 122 3.06 2.01 -11.19
C GLU A 122 3.60 3.45 -11.14
N ALA A 123 4.28 3.82 -10.04
CA ALA A 123 4.98 5.10 -9.91
C ALA A 123 6.05 5.30 -10.99
N LEU A 124 6.90 4.28 -11.22
CA LEU A 124 7.95 4.33 -12.23
C LEU A 124 7.38 4.58 -13.63
N ASN A 125 6.36 3.84 -14.02
CA ASN A 125 5.69 3.99 -15.32
C ASN A 125 5.11 5.40 -15.48
N PHE A 126 4.48 5.95 -14.43
CA PHE A 126 3.96 7.32 -14.47
C PHE A 126 5.07 8.35 -14.60
N GLN A 127 6.17 8.24 -13.84
CA GLN A 127 7.30 9.16 -13.94
C GLN A 127 7.97 9.11 -15.32
N LEU A 128 8.10 7.93 -15.92
CA LEU A 128 8.60 7.81 -17.30
C LEU A 128 7.63 8.40 -18.33
N THR A 129 6.32 8.26 -18.12
CA THR A 129 5.31 8.89 -18.97
C THR A 129 5.38 10.41 -18.86
N ALA A 130 5.45 10.95 -17.64
CA ALA A 130 5.63 12.37 -17.39
C ALA A 130 6.93 12.89 -18.01
N PHE A 131 8.03 12.12 -17.92
CA PHE A 131 9.29 12.46 -18.56
C PHE A 131 9.11 12.69 -20.05
N ALA A 132 8.47 11.72 -20.72
CA ALA A 132 8.25 11.76 -22.15
C ALA A 132 7.34 12.94 -22.52
N ALA A 133 6.33 13.25 -21.70
CA ALA A 133 5.46 14.40 -21.90
C ALA A 133 6.21 15.73 -21.78
N PHE A 134 7.03 15.92 -20.73
CA PHE A 134 7.84 17.13 -20.57
C PHE A 134 8.88 17.28 -21.69
N ALA A 135 9.57 16.19 -22.05
CA ALA A 135 10.55 16.18 -23.12
C ALA A 135 9.91 16.54 -24.47
N THR A 136 8.76 15.92 -24.79
CA THR A 136 8.00 16.21 -26.01
C THR A 136 7.55 17.66 -26.04
N LEU A 137 7.01 18.18 -24.94
CA LEU A 137 6.60 19.57 -24.84
C LEU A 137 7.78 20.54 -25.01
N GLY A 138 8.95 20.20 -24.46
CA GLY A 138 10.19 20.97 -24.64
C GLY A 138 10.64 21.02 -26.10
N ILE A 139 10.62 19.89 -26.80
CA ILE A 139 10.96 19.82 -28.22
C ILE A 139 9.95 20.60 -29.07
N VAL A 140 8.66 20.48 -28.81
CA VAL A 140 7.62 21.24 -29.54
C VAL A 140 7.78 22.74 -29.28
N THR A 141 8.05 23.13 -28.04
CA THR A 141 8.25 24.53 -27.67
C THR A 141 9.49 25.11 -28.33
N SER A 142 10.59 24.35 -28.48
CA SER A 142 11.80 24.85 -29.14
C SER A 142 11.61 25.09 -30.64
N VAL A 143 10.70 24.36 -31.28
CA VAL A 143 10.38 24.53 -32.71
C VAL A 143 9.33 25.63 -32.94
N VAL A 144 8.28 25.68 -32.11
CA VAL A 144 7.09 26.53 -32.34
C VAL A 144 7.14 27.85 -31.55
N GLY A 145 7.98 27.94 -30.52
CA GLY A 145 8.21 29.14 -29.72
C GLY A 145 7.13 29.46 -28.67
N PHE A 146 5.84 29.27 -28.98
CA PHE A 146 4.76 29.73 -28.07
C PHE A 146 4.25 28.67 -27.07
N ALA A 147 4.54 27.38 -27.26
CA ALA A 147 3.94 26.30 -26.46
C ALA A 147 4.39 26.25 -24.98
N GLY A 148 5.33 27.11 -24.57
CA GLY A 148 5.90 27.11 -23.23
C GLY A 148 4.91 27.37 -22.09
N PHE A 149 3.79 28.05 -22.35
CA PHE A 149 2.75 28.29 -21.34
C PHE A 149 2.08 27.00 -20.84
N LEU A 150 2.24 25.86 -21.54
CA LEU A 150 1.72 24.57 -21.13
C LEU A 150 2.57 23.88 -20.04
N PHE A 151 3.83 24.28 -19.85
CA PHE A 151 4.70 23.72 -18.81
C PHE A 151 4.12 23.80 -17.40
N PRO A 152 3.62 24.95 -16.91
CA PRO A 152 3.01 25.01 -15.58
C PRO A 152 1.76 24.14 -15.45
N LEU A 153 0.96 23.99 -16.52
CA LEU A 153 -0.22 23.11 -16.51
C LEU A 153 0.18 21.64 -16.39
N LEU A 154 1.16 21.21 -17.19
CA LEU A 154 1.70 19.85 -17.13
C LEU A 154 2.40 19.58 -15.79
N GLY A 155 3.15 20.57 -15.29
CA GLY A 155 3.78 20.59 -13.96
C GLY A 155 2.78 20.38 -12.83
N LEU A 156 1.68 21.14 -12.84
CA LEU A 156 0.63 21.03 -11.85
C LEU A 156 -0.07 19.66 -11.92
N LEU A 157 -0.40 19.18 -13.12
CA LEU A 157 -1.00 17.85 -13.30
C LEU A 157 -0.07 16.75 -12.75
N TRP A 158 1.21 16.79 -13.11
CA TRP A 158 2.21 15.85 -12.62
C TRP A 158 2.35 15.90 -11.09
N PHE A 159 2.41 17.11 -10.52
CA PHE A 159 2.54 17.31 -9.09
C PHE A 159 1.35 16.73 -8.33
N VAL A 160 0.13 17.12 -8.73
CA VAL A 160 -1.11 16.65 -8.08
C VAL A 160 -1.24 15.14 -8.18
N LEU A 161 -1.04 14.56 -9.36
CA LEU A 161 -1.15 13.12 -9.54
C LEU A 161 -0.10 12.38 -8.70
N THR A 162 1.15 12.86 -8.64
CA THR A 162 2.21 12.25 -7.81
C THR A 162 1.79 12.24 -6.33
N GLY A 163 1.27 13.36 -5.83
CA GLY A 163 0.77 13.48 -4.45
C GLY A 163 -0.40 12.53 -4.17
N VAL A 164 -1.42 12.55 -5.03
CA VAL A 164 -2.61 11.69 -4.91
C VAL A 164 -2.24 10.21 -4.96
N GLY A 165 -1.29 9.80 -5.82
CA GLY A 165 -0.86 8.40 -5.89
C GLY A 165 -0.26 7.89 -4.59
N GLY A 166 0.59 8.70 -3.94
CA GLY A 166 1.15 8.34 -2.63
C GLY A 166 0.09 8.35 -1.53
N LEU A 167 -0.77 9.38 -1.49
CA LEU A 167 -1.83 9.48 -0.47
C LEU A 167 -2.87 8.37 -0.61
N ALA A 168 -3.33 8.08 -1.83
CA ALA A 168 -4.27 6.99 -2.08
C ALA A 168 -3.67 5.64 -1.69
N THR A 169 -2.38 5.42 -1.94
CA THR A 169 -1.66 4.20 -1.51
C THR A 169 -1.56 4.10 0.02
N LEU A 170 -1.27 5.21 0.71
CA LEU A 170 -1.30 5.25 2.18
C LEU A 170 -2.67 4.87 2.73
N LEU A 171 -3.74 5.37 2.11
CA LEU A 171 -5.13 5.05 2.45
C LEU A 171 -5.56 3.64 2.01
N GLY A 172 -4.63 2.82 1.51
CA GLY A 172 -4.90 1.43 1.14
C GLY A 172 -5.54 1.23 -0.23
N SER A 173 -5.62 2.26 -1.06
CA SER A 173 -6.11 2.17 -2.43
C SER A 173 -5.06 1.60 -3.37
N ASN A 174 -5.50 0.76 -4.30
CA ASN A 174 -4.68 0.29 -5.42
C ASN A 174 -4.67 1.33 -6.54
N PHE A 175 -4.20 2.53 -6.22
CA PHE A 175 -4.23 3.67 -7.13
C PHE A 175 -3.51 3.37 -8.45
N ARG A 176 -4.12 3.82 -9.55
CA ARG A 176 -3.57 3.70 -10.89
C ARG A 176 -3.61 5.06 -11.55
N TYR A 177 -2.49 5.46 -12.13
CA TYR A 177 -2.41 6.75 -12.77
C TYR A 177 -3.23 6.77 -14.07
N PRO A 178 -4.01 7.83 -14.31
CA PRO A 178 -4.57 8.05 -15.62
C PRO A 178 -3.43 8.37 -16.62
N PHE A 179 -3.64 8.04 -17.90
CA PHE A 179 -2.73 8.39 -19.00
C PHE A 179 -1.28 7.88 -18.87
N THR A 180 -1.05 6.74 -18.19
CA THR A 180 0.29 6.17 -17.98
C THR A 180 0.63 5.06 -18.96
N LEU A 181 1.84 5.13 -19.54
CA LEU A 181 2.42 4.07 -20.38
C LEU A 181 3.01 2.96 -19.50
N ARG A 182 2.63 1.70 -19.77
CA ARG A 182 3.08 0.53 -19.01
C ARG A 182 4.35 -0.09 -19.60
N LEU A 183 5.48 0.56 -19.34
CA LEU A 183 6.80 0.19 -19.85
C LEU A 183 7.43 -0.96 -19.03
N VAL A 184 7.28 -0.90 -17.71
CA VAL A 184 7.81 -1.88 -16.76
C VAL A 184 6.67 -2.74 -16.21
N ARG A 185 6.91 -4.06 -16.05
CA ARG A 185 5.97 -5.06 -15.52
C ARG A 185 6.50 -5.70 -14.25
#